data_AF-A0A1W9SJG2-F1
#
_entry.id   AF-A0A1W9SJG2-F1
#
_cell.length_a   1.000
_cell.length_b   1.000
_cell.length_c   1.000
_cell.angle_alpha   90.00
_cell.angle_beta   90.00
_cell.angle_gamma   90.00
#
_symmetry.space_group_name_H-M   'P 1'
#
loop_
_entity.id
_entity.type
_entity.pdbx_description
1 polymer ?
#
loop_
_entity_poly.entity_id
_entity_poly.type
_entity_poly.pdbx_seq_one_letter_code
_entity_poly.pdbx_strand_id
1 'polypeptide(L)'
;MVLFIIIPLIFYMVFASLKKFIAKEENWKKAFSQLVMAILPITASMHLLKAILKTTSRIPYWEFVFSDIEGVKTAELIIENPEILNKEILSTIFPYISFFAILLIISSLFLSLIIIRKQKHKNKLSKIFTIIAVLIYFSVFFTTLIIC
;
A
#
# COMPACT_ATOMS: atom_id res chain seq x y z
N MET A 1 -8.06 -4.08 -13.79
CA MET A 1 -8.68 -5.00 -12.80
C MET A 1 -7.81 -6.21 -12.48
N VAL A 2 -7.17 -6.84 -13.48
CA VAL A 2 -6.26 -7.98 -13.29
C VAL A 2 -5.20 -7.72 -12.20
N LEU A 3 -4.45 -6.61 -12.28
CA LEU A 3 -3.37 -6.31 -11.34
C LEU A 3 -3.83 -6.12 -9.87
N PHE A 4 -5.03 -5.58 -9.66
CA PHE A 4 -5.52 -5.16 -8.34
C PHE A 4 -6.47 -6.15 -7.67
N ILE A 5 -7.00 -7.12 -8.44
CA ILE A 5 -7.93 -8.13 -7.94
C ILE A 5 -7.31 -9.53 -8.09
N ILE A 6 -6.85 -9.87 -9.30
CA ILE A 6 -6.40 -11.24 -9.60
C ILE A 6 -5.07 -11.54 -8.89
N ILE A 7 -4.09 -10.62 -8.94
CA ILE A 7 -2.79 -10.87 -8.29
C ILE A 7 -2.93 -11.03 -6.77
N PRO A 8 -3.60 -10.11 -6.02
CA PRO A 8 -3.82 -10.32 -4.60
C PRO A 8 -4.60 -11.59 -4.31
N LEU A 9 -5.62 -11.91 -5.11
CA LEU A 9 -6.41 -13.13 -4.92
C LEU A 9 -5.55 -14.39 -5.06
N ILE A 10 -4.73 -14.49 -6.12
CA ILE A 10 -3.80 -15.61 -6.32
C ILE A 10 -2.85 -15.70 -5.13
N PHE A 11 -2.26 -14.58 -4.70
CA PHE A 11 -1.37 -14.54 -3.55
C PHE A 11 -2.04 -15.12 -2.28
N TYR A 12 -3.23 -14.62 -1.94
CA TYR A 12 -3.97 -15.12 -0.77
C TYR A 12 -4.35 -16.60 -0.91
N MET A 13 -4.78 -17.04 -2.10
CA MET A 13 -5.16 -18.43 -2.35
C MET A 13 -3.97 -19.39 -2.23
N VAL A 14 -2.79 -19.01 -2.71
CA VAL A 14 -1.57 -19.81 -2.59
C VAL A 14 -1.18 -19.96 -1.12
N PHE A 15 -1.06 -18.86 -0.37
CA PHE A 15 -0.65 -18.94 1.04
C PHE A 15 -1.71 -19.59 1.94
N ALA A 16 -3.01 -19.37 1.65
CA ALA A 16 -4.08 -20.06 2.37
C ALA A 16 -4.06 -21.56 2.10
N SER A 17 -3.78 -21.98 0.87
CA SER A 17 -3.59 -23.39 0.50
C SER A 17 -2.42 -24.02 1.23
N LEU A 18 -1.24 -23.39 1.19
CA LEU A 18 -0.05 -23.88 1.90
C LEU A 18 -0.34 -24.03 3.40
N LYS A 19 -1.00 -23.05 4.00
CA LYS A 19 -1.38 -23.07 5.41
C LYS A 19 -2.42 -24.17 5.72
N LYS A 20 -3.39 -24.40 4.83
CA LYS A 20 -4.40 -25.45 4.99
C LYS A 20 -3.79 -26.85 4.88
N PHE A 21 -3.03 -27.11 3.83
CA PHE A 21 -2.56 -28.45 3.49
C PHE A 21 -1.26 -28.83 4.20
N ILE A 22 -0.29 -27.93 4.26
CA ILE A 22 1.03 -28.22 4.87
C ILE A 22 1.00 -28.00 6.37
N ALA A 23 0.50 -26.85 6.82
CA ALA A 23 0.39 -26.56 8.26
C ALA A 23 -0.86 -27.18 8.92
N LYS A 24 -1.67 -27.94 8.17
CA LYS A 24 -2.82 -28.71 8.67
C LYS A 24 -3.83 -27.89 9.48
N GLU A 25 -4.02 -26.62 9.12
CA GLU A 25 -5.04 -25.77 9.74
C GLU A 25 -6.44 -26.38 9.53
N GLU A 26 -7.32 -26.27 10.52
CA GLU A 26 -8.59 -27.00 10.51
C GLU A 26 -9.58 -26.47 9.48
N ASN A 27 -9.65 -25.15 9.32
CA ASN A 27 -10.69 -24.52 8.51
C ASN A 27 -10.08 -23.58 7.47
N TRP A 28 -10.51 -23.72 6.22
CA TRP A 28 -10.15 -22.82 5.11
C TRP A 28 -10.44 -21.35 5.45
N LYS A 29 -11.64 -21.09 5.99
CA LYS A 29 -12.07 -19.75 6.41
C LYS A 29 -11.09 -19.14 7.42
N LYS A 30 -10.57 -19.95 8.35
CA LYS A 30 -9.62 -19.51 9.38
C LYS A 30 -8.24 -19.27 8.79
N ALA A 31 -7.75 -20.15 7.92
CA ALA A 31 -6.47 -19.99 7.24
C ALA A 31 -6.45 -18.69 6.41
N PHE A 32 -7.49 -18.47 5.61
CA PHE A 32 -7.66 -17.28 4.78
C PHE A 32 -7.84 -16.01 5.63
N SER A 33 -8.75 -16.00 6.61
CA SER A 33 -9.01 -14.80 7.41
C SER A 33 -7.79 -14.36 8.21
N GLN A 34 -7.01 -15.30 8.74
CA GLN A 34 -5.76 -14.99 9.44
C GLN A 34 -4.74 -14.31 8.53
N LEU A 35 -4.60 -14.76 7.28
CA LEU A 35 -3.73 -14.14 6.30
C LEU A 35 -4.21 -12.75 5.92
N VAL A 36 -5.49 -12.61 5.57
CA VAL A 36 -6.07 -11.31 5.20
C VAL A 36 -5.94 -10.31 6.34
N MET A 37 -6.30 -10.67 7.57
CA MET A 37 -6.16 -9.79 8.73
C MET A 37 -4.71 -9.40 9.00
N ALA A 38 -3.76 -10.32 8.79
CA ALA A 38 -2.35 -10.04 8.99
C ALA A 38 -1.75 -9.11 7.92
N ILE A 39 -2.25 -9.17 6.68
CA ILE A 39 -1.76 -8.36 5.54
C ILE A 39 -2.52 -7.02 5.40
N LEU A 40 -3.71 -6.93 6.01
CA LEU A 40 -4.58 -5.75 5.93
C LEU A 40 -3.86 -4.44 6.30
N PRO A 41 -3.05 -4.34 7.38
CA PRO A 41 -2.36 -3.09 7.70
C PRO A 41 -1.41 -2.64 6.60
N ILE A 42 -0.66 -3.56 5.97
CA ILE A 42 0.25 -3.24 4.86
C ILE A 42 -0.53 -2.73 3.66
N THR A 43 -1.63 -3.41 3.30
CA THR A 43 -2.47 -3.02 2.16
C THR A 43 -3.10 -1.64 2.40
N ALA A 44 -3.68 -1.42 3.57
CA ALA A 44 -4.28 -0.14 3.94
C ALA A 44 -3.24 1.00 3.91
N SER A 45 -2.06 0.75 4.47
CA SER A 45 -0.94 1.69 4.43
C SER A 45 -0.54 2.04 2.99
N MET A 46 -0.45 1.07 2.09
CA MET A 46 -0.11 1.35 0.69
C MET A 46 -1.17 2.20 -0.01
N HIS A 47 -2.46 1.93 0.23
CA HIS A 47 -3.54 2.74 -0.32
C HIS A 47 -3.51 4.18 0.20
N LEU A 48 -3.23 4.35 1.50
CA LEU A 48 -3.08 5.66 2.11
C LEU A 48 -1.87 6.41 1.53
N LEU A 49 -0.72 5.75 1.40
CA LEU A 49 0.47 6.33 0.78
C LEU A 49 0.19 6.78 -0.66
N LYS A 50 -0.44 5.91 -1.47
CA LYS A 50 -0.85 6.24 -2.83
C LYS A 50 -1.76 7.46 -2.88
N ALA A 51 -2.70 7.58 -1.93
CA ALA A 51 -3.58 8.73 -1.84
C ALA A 51 -2.82 10.01 -1.47
N ILE A 52 -1.88 9.94 -0.52
CA ILE A 52 -1.01 11.06 -0.14
C ILE A 52 -0.22 11.53 -1.36
N LEU A 53 0.52 10.63 -2.03
CA LEU A 53 1.33 10.97 -3.21
C LEU A 53 0.49 11.56 -4.35
N LYS A 54 -0.71 11.02 -4.59
CA LYS A 54 -1.62 11.55 -5.62
C LYS A 54 -2.17 12.94 -5.25
N THR A 55 -2.42 13.18 -3.97
CA THR A 55 -2.95 14.47 -3.52
C THR A 55 -1.86 15.53 -3.51
N THR A 56 -0.66 15.18 -3.04
CA THR A 56 0.48 16.10 -2.96
C THR A 56 0.99 16.49 -4.33
N SER A 57 1.08 15.55 -5.28
CA SER A 57 1.45 15.85 -6.67
C SER A 57 0.48 16.80 -7.39
N ARG A 58 -0.74 16.99 -6.84
CA ARG A 58 -1.76 17.89 -7.39
C ARG A 58 -1.80 19.28 -6.75
N ILE A 59 -1.03 19.51 -5.69
CA ILE A 59 -1.00 20.82 -4.99
C ILE A 59 -0.71 21.99 -5.95
N PRO A 60 0.27 21.92 -6.88
CA PRO A 60 0.55 23.04 -7.79
C PRO A 60 -0.62 23.40 -8.72
N TYR A 61 -1.58 22.49 -8.89
CA TYR A 61 -2.72 22.72 -9.78
C TYR A 61 -3.91 23.33 -9.06
N TRP A 62 -3.91 23.40 -7.71
CA TRP A 62 -5.06 23.82 -6.92
C TRP A 62 -5.50 25.26 -7.19
N GLU A 63 -4.57 26.14 -7.54
CA GLU A 63 -4.88 27.54 -7.88
C GLU A 63 -5.74 27.69 -9.13
N PHE A 64 -5.73 26.70 -10.03
CA PHE A 64 -6.48 26.72 -11.28
C PHE A 64 -7.85 26.02 -11.19
N VAL A 65 -8.09 25.24 -10.13
CA VAL A 65 -9.29 24.37 -10.02
C VAL A 65 -10.59 25.18 -9.98
N PHE A 66 -10.57 26.37 -9.38
CA PHE A 66 -11.76 27.22 -9.25
C PHE A 66 -11.95 28.18 -10.42
N SER A 67 -10.90 28.49 -11.16
CA SER A 67 -10.94 29.43 -12.29
C SER A 67 -11.33 28.75 -13.61
N ASP A 68 -11.02 27.46 -13.76
CA ASP A 68 -11.40 26.66 -14.93
C ASP A 68 -11.82 25.25 -14.50
N ILE A 69 -13.12 25.07 -14.25
CA ILE A 69 -13.70 23.80 -13.77
C ILE A 69 -13.56 22.67 -14.82
N GLU A 70 -13.61 23.02 -16.10
CA GLU A 70 -13.42 22.05 -17.20
C GLU A 70 -11.94 21.71 -17.39
N GLY A 71 -11.04 22.62 -17.00
CA GLY A 71 -9.59 22.44 -16.99
C GLY A 71 -8.95 22.49 -18.38
N VAL A 72 -9.71 22.79 -19.43
CA VAL A 72 -9.23 22.83 -20.82
C VAL A 72 -8.30 24.01 -21.03
N LYS A 73 -8.69 25.20 -20.58
CA LYS A 73 -7.89 26.44 -20.74
C LYS A 73 -6.67 26.40 -19.85
N THR A 74 -6.79 25.88 -18.63
CA THR A 74 -5.64 25.64 -17.75
C THR A 74 -4.66 24.63 -18.35
N ALA A 75 -5.13 23.55 -18.96
CA ALA A 75 -4.26 22.58 -19.59
C ALA A 75 -3.49 23.18 -20.77
N GLU A 76 -4.15 23.94 -21.64
CA GLU A 76 -3.51 24.68 -22.73
C GLU A 76 -2.46 25.67 -22.20
N LEU A 77 -2.81 26.45 -21.18
CA LEU A 77 -1.91 27.42 -20.55
C LEU A 77 -0.65 26.76 -19.97
N ILE A 78 -0.78 25.60 -19.29
CA ILE A 78 0.34 24.84 -18.73
C ILE A 78 1.22 24.25 -19.83
N ILE A 79 0.64 23.80 -20.94
CA ILE A 79 1.40 23.26 -22.08
C ILE A 79 2.23 24.37 -22.73
N GLU A 80 1.63 25.55 -22.92
CA GLU A 80 2.31 26.70 -23.51
C GLU A 80 3.33 27.33 -22.57
N ASN A 81 3.06 27.35 -21.27
CA ASN A 81 3.90 27.98 -20.25
C ASN A 81 4.09 27.05 -19.03
N PRO A 82 4.96 26.02 -19.11
CA PRO A 82 5.14 25.04 -18.04
C PRO A 82 5.65 25.61 -16.71
N GLU A 83 6.19 26.82 -16.74
CA GLU A 83 6.77 27.53 -15.59
C GLU A 83 5.73 28.15 -14.66
N ILE A 84 4.47 28.26 -15.12
CA ILE A 84 3.38 28.76 -14.27
C ILE A 84 3.09 27.82 -13.08
N LEU A 85 3.48 26.55 -13.19
CA LEU A 85 3.34 25.59 -12.09
C LEU A 85 4.44 25.85 -11.05
N ASN A 86 4.03 26.30 -9.86
CA ASN A 86 4.95 26.44 -8.73
C ASN A 86 5.41 25.06 -8.23
N LYS A 87 6.59 24.63 -8.70
CA LYS A 87 7.23 23.37 -8.29
C LYS A 87 8.02 23.49 -6.98
N GLU A 88 8.27 24.70 -6.48
CA GLU A 88 9.01 24.92 -5.23
C GLU A 88 8.24 24.42 -4.00
N ILE A 89 6.91 24.52 -4.04
CA ILE A 89 6.04 23.94 -3.00
C ILE A 89 6.23 22.42 -2.91
N LEU A 90 6.35 21.74 -4.05
CA LEU A 90 6.58 20.30 -4.09
C LEU A 90 7.96 19.93 -3.54
N SER A 91 9.02 20.63 -3.96
CA SER A 91 10.39 20.34 -3.48
C SER A 91 10.53 20.55 -1.97
N THR A 92 9.80 21.52 -1.41
CA THR A 92 9.80 21.82 0.03
C THR A 92 9.07 20.74 0.84
N ILE A 93 7.93 20.24 0.33
CA ILE A 93 7.09 19.28 1.05
C ILE A 93 7.59 17.83 0.86
N PHE A 94 8.28 17.54 -0.24
CA PHE A 94 8.72 16.20 -0.62
C PHE A 94 9.50 15.45 0.48
N PRO A 95 10.51 16.03 1.17
CA PRO A 95 11.23 15.35 2.24
C PRO A 95 10.31 14.86 3.37
N TYR A 96 9.29 15.65 3.73
CA TYR A 96 8.32 15.30 4.76
C TYR A 96 7.43 14.14 4.32
N ILE A 97 6.94 14.17 3.07
CA ILE A 97 6.13 13.08 2.51
C ILE A 97 6.92 11.78 2.49
N SER A 98 8.18 11.83 2.06
CA SER A 98 9.06 10.65 2.02
C SER A 98 9.33 10.08 3.42
N PHE A 99 9.55 10.94 4.41
CA PHE A 99 9.66 10.53 5.81
C PHE A 99 8.37 9.85 6.32
N PHE A 100 7.21 10.46 6.07
CA PHE A 100 5.91 9.88 6.43
C PHE A 100 5.66 8.56 5.71
N ALA A 101 6.06 8.42 4.45
CA ALA A 101 5.90 7.20 3.68
C ALA A 101 6.66 6.02 4.31
N ILE A 102 7.93 6.24 4.69
CA ILE A 102 8.74 5.24 5.38
C ILE A 102 8.11 4.87 6.72
N LEU A 103 7.74 5.86 7.54
CA LEU A 103 7.13 5.64 8.85
C LEU A 103 5.83 4.83 8.75
N LEU A 104 5.01 5.14 7.76
CA LEU A 104 3.72 4.51 7.51
C LEU A 104 3.86 3.06 7.04
N ILE A 105 4.87 2.75 6.22
CA ILE A 105 5.16 1.36 5.81
C ILE A 105 5.75 0.57 7.00
N ILE A 106 6.70 1.11 7.75
CA ILE A 106 7.30 0.42 8.91
C ILE A 106 6.24 0.12 9.98
N SER A 107 5.39 1.11 10.32
CA SER A 107 4.31 0.94 11.27
C SER A 107 3.30 -0.12 10.82
N SER A 108 3.04 -0.26 9.52
CA SER A 108 2.18 -1.30 8.97
C SER A 108 2.72 -2.71 9.20
N LEU A 109 4.04 -2.91 9.05
CA LEU A 109 4.68 -4.18 9.35
C LEU A 109 4.58 -4.49 10.84
N PHE A 110 4.86 -3.49 11.68
CA PHE A 110 4.75 -3.64 13.13
C PHE A 110 3.33 -4.05 13.57
N LEU A 111 2.29 -3.37 13.06
CA LEU A 111 0.89 -3.71 13.31
C LEU A 111 0.56 -5.12 12.82
N SER A 112 1.04 -5.50 11.64
CA SER A 112 0.85 -6.85 11.08
C SER A 112 1.44 -7.93 11.99
N LEU A 113 2.64 -7.69 12.53
CA LEU A 113 3.30 -8.60 13.48
C LEU A 113 2.54 -8.68 14.82
N ILE A 114 2.01 -7.56 15.32
CA ILE A 114 1.14 -7.55 16.51
C ILE A 114 -0.11 -8.40 16.27
N ILE A 115 -0.76 -8.26 15.12
CA ILE A 115 -1.94 -9.05 14.75
C ILE A 115 -1.59 -10.54 14.74
N ILE A 116 -0.48 -10.94 14.08
CA ILE A 116 -0.04 -12.33 14.04
C ILE A 116 0.21 -12.87 15.45
N ARG A 117 0.81 -12.07 16.34
CA ARG A 117 1.06 -12.45 17.74
C ARG A 117 -0.23 -12.68 18.52
N LYS A 118 -1.28 -11.89 18.28
CA LYS A 118 -2.59 -12.01 18.93
C LYS A 118 -3.47 -13.12 18.34
N GLN A 119 -3.21 -13.56 17.11
CA GLN A 119 -3.95 -14.64 16.47
C GLN A 119 -3.68 -16.01 17.12
N LYS A 120 -4.74 -16.82 17.30
CA LYS A 120 -4.62 -18.22 17.71
C LYS A 120 -4.28 -19.10 16.51
N HIS A 121 -3.01 -19.48 16.38
CA HIS A 121 -2.53 -20.42 15.36
C HIS A 121 -2.59 -21.86 15.88
N LYS A 122 -2.94 -22.82 15.02
CA LYS A 122 -2.98 -24.23 15.42
C LYS A 122 -1.60 -24.78 15.79
N ASN A 123 -0.56 -24.39 15.05
CA ASN A 123 0.81 -24.82 15.28
C ASN A 123 1.81 -23.73 14.86
N LYS A 124 3.09 -23.97 15.17
CA LYS A 124 4.18 -23.06 14.85
C LYS A 124 4.35 -22.86 13.33
N LEU A 125 4.13 -23.90 12.53
CA LEU A 125 4.21 -23.82 11.06
C LEU A 125 3.16 -22.87 10.46
N SER A 126 1.92 -22.93 10.95
CA SER A 126 0.81 -22.05 10.54
C SER A 126 1.13 -20.58 10.79
N LYS A 127 1.77 -20.29 11.94
CA LYS A 127 2.30 -18.96 12.26
C LYS A 127 3.43 -18.56 11.31
N ILE A 128 4.39 -19.44 11.05
CA ILE A 128 5.52 -19.19 10.16
C ILE A 128 5.04 -18.82 8.75
N PHE A 129 4.10 -19.58 8.17
CA PHE A 129 3.54 -19.26 6.85
C PHE A 129 2.89 -17.87 6.82
N THR A 130 2.21 -17.49 7.89
CA THR A 130 1.58 -16.16 7.99
C THR A 130 2.64 -15.05 8.04
N ILE A 131 3.74 -15.27 8.79
CA ILE A 131 4.86 -14.33 8.85
C ILE A 131 5.54 -14.21 7.48
N ILE A 132 5.83 -15.33 6.82
CA ILE A 132 6.46 -15.35 5.50
C ILE A 132 5.59 -14.60 4.48
N ALA A 133 4.27 -14.85 4.47
CA ALA A 133 3.35 -14.14 3.60
C ALA A 133 3.39 -12.62 3.84
N VAL A 134 3.35 -12.18 5.11
CA VAL A 134 3.45 -10.77 5.47
C VAL A 134 4.79 -10.16 5.04
N LEU A 135 5.91 -10.86 5.23
CA LEU A 135 7.23 -10.37 4.84
C LEU A 135 7.39 -10.26 3.32
N ILE A 136 6.89 -11.23 2.55
CA ILE A 136 6.91 -11.17 1.09
C ILE A 136 6.02 -10.04 0.59
N TYR A 137 4.81 -9.91 1.14
CA TYR A 137 3.91 -8.85 0.73
C TYR A 137 4.48 -7.46 1.08
N PHE A 138 5.04 -7.31 2.29
CA PHE A 138 5.74 -6.11 2.72
C PHE A 138 6.93 -5.78 1.81
N SER A 139 7.78 -6.76 1.49
CA SER A 139 8.99 -6.53 0.71
C SER A 139 8.69 -5.99 -0.68
N VAL A 140 7.63 -6.48 -1.34
CA VAL A 140 7.17 -5.97 -2.63
C VAL A 140 6.88 -4.47 -2.56
N PHE A 141 6.18 -4.00 -1.52
CA PHE A 141 5.87 -2.57 -1.39
C PHE A 141 7.06 -1.74 -0.92
N PHE A 142 7.86 -2.29 0.00
CA PHE A 142 9.02 -1.61 0.52
C PHE A 142 10.08 -1.38 -0.56
N THR A 143 10.32 -2.37 -1.44
CA THR A 143 11.24 -2.17 -2.58
C THR A 143 10.70 -1.15 -3.58
N THR A 144 9.40 -1.14 -3.85
CA THR A 144 8.80 -0.09 -4.71
C THR A 144 8.96 1.31 -4.11
N LEU A 145 8.95 1.45 -2.78
CA LEU A 145 9.20 2.74 -2.13
C LEU A 145 10.65 3.19 -2.27
N ILE A 146 11.61 2.26 -2.21
CA ILE A 146 13.05 2.62 -2.27
C ILE A 146 13.51 2.91 -3.70
N ILE A 147 12.93 2.22 -4.68
CA ILE A 147 13.33 2.35 -6.10
C ILE A 147 12.71 3.61 -6.74
N CYS A 148 11.58 4.09 -6.23
CA CYS A 148 10.87 5.28 -6.72
C CYS A 148 11.27 6.55 -5.95
#